data_AF-A0A2N5Z093-F1
#
_entry.id   AF-A0A2N5Z093-F1
#
_cell.length_a   1.000
_cell.length_b   1.000
_cell.length_c   1.000
_cell.angle_alpha   90.00
_cell.angle_beta   90.00
_cell.angle_gamma   90.00
#
_symmetry.space_group_name_H-M   'P 1'
#
loop_
_entity.id
_entity.type
_entity.pdbx_description
1 polymer ?
#
loop_
_entity_poly.entity_id
_entity_poly.type
_entity_poly.pdbx_seq_one_letter_code
_entity_poly.pdbx_strand_id
1 'polypeptide(L)'
;MSSENYTTKLLGFNDDSTYYIRAYAINLVDTAYGDEIEILMPNFDDCGLLTDIRDGNIYKTVQIGNQCWLAENLKYLQEVTGPNEEWVSEDPKYAVYAYLDALNSVADAKLEENYLNYGALYNWPAAQDACPEGWHLPTNTELEQLFVSVEEYSIEYFEEYFLGLGNAMKSCNKSLEGCYCSTTNHPYWSVSNSAVSRNFVGFNAFPGGHRTDDFSGLIYSGRFWVDDYDYINHTSTPLLFTLSHTSNDYYLNDVNITETYSPGYSIRCIKHADLSASIPSLVLNQVGPTTENAVDLSAEITDIGGDNIVLRGFVISSTPSPELESCESYKLIEDQLLEYAATLQGFSPNSTYYIRAFAENNVGIGYSNEIEINTLAFSDCGELVDSRDGKTYKTSIIGEQCWMSENLKYLPSINGPNSDWSTNEPAYTVYDYTDEANSILDAEATEYYNAYGVLYNWASAPNACTDGWHLPTINEWDVLISYLEQTYDLINESNSACQGVAHTLVSCRSLNSLIDCYCQVVEHPYWNYGVSDDCRSDWFGFSVLPSGTRSYNGTYSNMGSSTGFWIVGYTTDYNASIIFFGSSDNINLYHQNKRNGSPIRCIKDYSPLADVPQVSTNDIISTEATMIKV
;
A
#
# COMPACT_ATOMS: atom_id res chain seq x y z
N MET A 1 64.92 -15.27 -18.55
CA MET A 1 64.25 -15.73 -17.33
C MET A 1 62.80 -15.32 -17.49
N SER A 2 61.90 -16.29 -17.67
CA SER A 2 60.47 -16.02 -17.63
C SER A 2 60.12 -15.64 -16.20
N SER A 3 59.51 -14.48 -15.98
CA SER A 3 58.81 -14.20 -14.73
C SER A 3 57.50 -14.99 -14.77
N GLU A 4 57.40 -16.03 -13.96
CA GLU A 4 56.14 -16.74 -13.73
C GLU A 4 55.47 -16.12 -12.51
N ASN A 5 54.30 -15.52 -12.73
CA ASN A 5 53.44 -15.07 -11.65
C ASN A 5 52.56 -16.25 -11.24
N TYR A 6 52.46 -16.50 -9.94
CA TYR A 6 51.52 -17.46 -9.38
C TYR A 6 50.62 -16.76 -8.37
N THR A 7 49.36 -17.20 -8.33
CA THR A 7 48.36 -16.72 -7.37
C THR A 7 47.85 -17.93 -6.61
N THR A 8 47.67 -17.81 -5.30
CA THR A 8 47.09 -18.85 -4.45
C THR A 8 46.19 -18.19 -3.40
N LYS A 9 45.09 -18.86 -3.03
CA LYS A 9 44.26 -18.47 -1.89
C LYS A 9 44.85 -19.09 -0.61
N LEU A 10 44.88 -18.32 0.48
CA LEU A 10 45.31 -18.79 1.80
C LEU A 10 44.05 -19.01 2.65
N LEU A 11 43.98 -20.15 3.35
CA LEU A 11 42.82 -20.57 4.15
C LEU A 11 43.25 -20.93 5.57
N GLY A 12 42.31 -20.90 6.52
CA GLY A 12 42.53 -21.37 7.89
C GLY A 12 43.07 -20.33 8.87
N PHE A 13 42.84 -19.05 8.59
CA PHE A 13 43.05 -17.99 9.55
C PHE A 13 41.97 -18.03 10.64
N ASN A 14 42.34 -17.63 11.85
CA ASN A 14 41.42 -17.38 12.94
C ASN A 14 40.92 -15.94 12.85
N ASP A 15 39.69 -15.72 13.29
CA ASP A 15 39.08 -14.40 13.37
C ASP A 15 39.84 -13.52 14.39
N ASP A 16 39.74 -12.19 14.25
CA ASP A 16 40.39 -11.19 15.12
C ASP A 16 41.91 -11.42 15.34
N SER A 17 42.57 -12.02 14.34
CA SER A 17 43.99 -12.36 14.40
C SER A 17 44.76 -11.65 13.29
N THR A 18 45.88 -11.04 13.65
CA THR A 18 46.82 -10.44 12.70
C THR A 18 47.80 -11.49 12.19
N TYR A 19 47.91 -11.61 10.86
CA TYR A 19 48.85 -12.50 10.20
C TYR A 19 49.87 -11.71 9.38
N TYR A 20 51.12 -12.17 9.42
CA TYR A 20 52.23 -11.63 8.64
C TYR A 20 52.65 -12.67 7.60
N ILE A 21 52.48 -12.34 6.33
CA ILE A 21 52.61 -13.29 5.22
C ILE A 21 53.72 -12.84 4.29
N ARG A 22 54.58 -13.78 3.87
CA ARG A 22 55.64 -13.57 2.87
C ARG A 22 55.63 -14.71 1.86
N ALA A 23 55.73 -14.37 0.57
CA ALA A 23 56.04 -15.35 -0.47
C ALA A 23 57.53 -15.77 -0.36
N TYR A 24 57.85 -17.02 -0.71
CA TYR A 24 59.25 -17.47 -0.79
C TYR A 24 59.48 -18.36 -2.02
N ALA A 25 60.71 -18.36 -2.52
CA ALA A 25 61.17 -19.22 -3.60
C ALA A 25 62.51 -19.86 -3.23
N ILE A 26 62.65 -21.16 -3.44
CA ILE A 26 63.86 -21.93 -3.10
C ILE A 26 64.53 -22.41 -4.38
N ASN A 27 65.87 -22.28 -4.45
CA ASN A 27 66.67 -22.96 -5.46
C ASN A 27 67.78 -23.80 -4.79
N LEU A 28 68.67 -24.39 -5.61
CA LEU A 28 69.77 -25.23 -5.14
C LEU A 28 70.83 -24.51 -4.29
N VAL A 29 70.77 -23.18 -4.20
CA VAL A 29 71.71 -22.34 -3.46
C VAL A 29 71.08 -21.84 -2.16
N ASP A 30 69.89 -21.22 -2.22
CA ASP A 30 69.24 -20.62 -1.06
C ASP A 30 67.73 -20.34 -1.28
N THR A 31 67.08 -19.83 -0.24
CA THR A 31 65.69 -19.33 -0.25
C THR A 31 65.67 -17.81 -0.32
N ALA A 32 64.91 -17.26 -1.27
CA ALA A 32 64.58 -15.84 -1.31
C ALA A 32 63.15 -15.60 -0.78
N TYR A 33 62.96 -14.52 -0.04
CA TYR A 33 61.64 -14.09 0.47
C TYR A 33 61.21 -12.80 -0.22
N GLY A 34 59.91 -12.68 -0.51
CA GLY A 34 59.28 -11.46 -0.98
C GLY A 34 58.93 -10.50 0.16
N ASP A 35 58.20 -9.44 -0.17
CA ASP A 35 57.73 -8.44 0.79
C ASP A 35 56.76 -9.06 1.80
N GLU A 36 56.77 -8.51 3.02
CA GLU A 36 55.82 -8.87 4.07
C GLU A 36 54.52 -8.09 3.91
N ILE A 37 53.42 -8.82 3.98
CA ILE A 37 52.07 -8.25 4.00
C ILE A 37 51.48 -8.56 5.36
N GLU A 38 51.02 -7.52 6.05
CA GLU A 38 50.22 -7.62 7.26
C GLU A 38 48.75 -7.68 6.86
N ILE A 39 48.04 -8.71 7.35
CA ILE A 39 46.60 -8.88 7.14
C ILE A 39 45.95 -9.02 8.51
N LEU A 40 45.03 -8.11 8.81
CA LEU A 40 44.09 -8.25 9.92
C LEU A 40 42.87 -9.00 9.40
N MET A 41 42.57 -10.17 9.97
CA MET A 41 41.31 -10.84 9.68
C MET A 41 40.16 -10.07 10.32
N PRO A 42 39.03 -9.84 9.61
CA PRO A 42 37.88 -9.18 10.19
C PRO A 42 37.37 -9.97 11.41
N ASN A 43 36.89 -9.24 12.41
CA ASN A 43 36.21 -9.82 13.55
C ASN A 43 34.77 -10.19 13.13
N PHE A 44 34.37 -11.45 13.29
CA PHE A 44 32.98 -11.89 13.08
C PHE A 44 32.11 -11.79 14.36
N ASP A 45 32.66 -11.29 15.48
CA ASP A 45 31.94 -11.06 16.75
C ASP A 45 31.36 -9.63 16.86
N ASP A 46 30.23 -9.36 16.20
CA ASP A 46 29.37 -8.20 16.55
C ASP A 46 28.14 -8.62 17.41
N CYS A 47 27.92 -9.93 17.60
CA CYS A 47 26.79 -10.47 18.37
C CYS A 47 27.13 -10.89 19.83
N GLY A 48 28.42 -11.00 20.16
CA GLY A 48 28.91 -11.33 21.51
C GLY A 48 28.57 -12.75 22.00
N LEU A 49 28.64 -12.97 23.31
CA LEU A 49 28.20 -14.22 23.94
C LEU A 49 26.78 -14.08 24.48
N LEU A 50 25.95 -15.11 24.31
CA LEU A 50 24.66 -15.19 24.99
C LEU A 50 24.83 -15.95 26.30
N THR A 51 24.51 -15.30 27.42
CA THR A 51 24.35 -15.99 28.72
C THR A 51 22.86 -16.14 29.00
N ASP A 52 22.36 -17.37 28.99
CA ASP A 52 20.97 -17.66 29.34
C ASP A 52 20.81 -17.61 30.87
N ILE A 53 20.15 -16.56 31.35
CA ILE A 53 19.95 -16.32 32.79
C ILE A 53 19.08 -17.38 33.47
N ARG A 54 18.33 -18.17 32.70
CA ARG A 54 17.40 -19.19 33.23
C ARG A 54 18.14 -20.43 33.72
N ASP A 55 19.28 -20.75 33.13
CA ASP A 55 20.04 -21.98 33.45
C ASP A 55 21.56 -21.80 33.52
N GLY A 56 22.09 -20.62 33.21
CA GLY A 56 23.51 -20.28 33.26
C GLY A 56 24.33 -20.79 32.07
N ASN A 57 23.69 -21.34 31.03
CA ASN A 57 24.41 -21.74 29.82
C ASN A 57 24.95 -20.51 29.08
N ILE A 58 26.19 -20.63 28.58
CA ILE A 58 26.84 -19.60 27.78
C ILE A 58 26.98 -20.16 26.36
N TYR A 59 26.41 -19.47 25.39
CA TYR A 59 26.43 -19.85 23.99
C TYR A 59 27.29 -18.87 23.19
N LYS A 60 28.07 -19.43 22.28
CA LYS A 60 28.65 -18.62 21.20
C LYS A 60 27.55 -18.19 20.25
N THR A 61 27.70 -16.99 19.71
CA THR A 61 26.82 -16.46 18.67
C THR A 61 27.65 -16.11 17.44
N VAL A 62 26.98 -15.94 16.31
CA VAL A 62 27.62 -15.56 15.06
C VAL A 62 26.70 -14.59 14.31
N GLN A 63 27.29 -13.53 13.76
CA GLN A 63 26.56 -12.68 12.84
C GLN A 63 26.62 -13.25 11.43
N ILE A 64 25.46 -13.37 10.79
CA ILE A 64 25.34 -13.73 9.37
C ILE A 64 24.37 -12.73 8.75
N GLY A 65 24.88 -11.89 7.84
CA GLY A 65 24.13 -10.72 7.36
C GLY A 65 23.82 -9.75 8.51
N ASN A 66 22.55 -9.41 8.69
CA ASN A 66 22.03 -8.57 9.76
C ASN A 66 21.48 -9.38 10.96
N GLN A 67 21.71 -10.69 10.98
CA GLN A 67 21.15 -11.60 11.99
C GLN A 67 22.22 -12.16 12.91
N CYS A 68 21.92 -12.21 14.21
CA CYS A 68 22.72 -12.94 15.19
C CYS A 68 22.09 -14.30 15.45
N TRP A 69 22.83 -15.35 15.13
CA TRP A 69 22.43 -16.73 15.35
C TRP A 69 23.20 -17.33 16.52
N LEU A 70 22.56 -18.21 17.29
CA LEU A 70 23.32 -19.15 18.11
C LEU A 70 24.25 -19.96 17.21
N ALA A 71 25.51 -20.12 17.59
CA ALA A 71 26.51 -20.98 16.92
C ALA A 71 26.54 -22.41 17.51
N GLU A 72 25.65 -22.69 18.46
CA GLU A 72 25.44 -24.01 19.07
C GLU A 72 23.94 -24.30 19.19
N ASN A 73 23.57 -25.57 19.27
CA ASN A 73 22.18 -25.95 19.53
C ASN A 73 21.81 -25.56 20.97
N LEU A 74 20.58 -25.09 21.18
CA LEU A 74 20.09 -24.70 22.50
C LEU A 74 20.18 -25.87 23.50
N LYS A 75 20.63 -25.56 24.73
CA LYS A 75 20.84 -26.49 25.84
C LYS A 75 19.85 -26.27 26.98
N TYR A 76 18.91 -25.32 26.84
CA TYR A 76 17.90 -25.03 27.84
C TYR A 76 17.07 -26.28 28.15
N LEU A 77 17.22 -26.81 29.36
CA LEU A 77 16.63 -28.09 29.77
C LEU A 77 15.94 -27.90 31.11
N GLN A 78 14.66 -27.55 31.06
CA GLN A 78 13.81 -27.33 32.24
C GLN A 78 13.40 -28.65 32.89
N GLU A 79 13.05 -29.63 32.05
CA GLU A 79 12.72 -31.00 32.42
C GLU A 79 13.34 -31.96 31.38
N VAL A 80 13.25 -33.27 31.61
CA VAL A 80 13.67 -34.26 30.62
C VAL A 80 12.68 -35.41 30.60
N THR A 81 12.08 -35.64 29.45
CA THR A 81 11.14 -36.73 29.22
C THR A 81 11.94 -38.00 28.94
N GLY A 82 11.89 -38.99 29.83
CA GLY A 82 12.55 -40.28 29.63
C GLY A 82 11.79 -41.19 28.65
N PRO A 83 12.20 -42.46 28.53
CA PRO A 83 11.60 -43.42 27.60
C PRO A 83 10.26 -44.01 28.07
N ASN A 84 9.89 -43.79 29.33
CA ASN A 84 8.65 -44.32 29.92
C ASN A 84 7.49 -43.30 29.93
N GLU A 85 7.72 -42.10 29.42
CA GLU A 85 6.71 -41.04 29.33
C GLU A 85 6.30 -40.80 27.88
N GLU A 86 5.03 -40.46 27.68
CA GLU A 86 4.48 -40.19 26.36
C GLU A 86 5.03 -38.89 25.77
N TRP A 87 5.38 -38.94 24.48
CA TRP A 87 5.94 -37.83 23.72
C TRP A 87 4.82 -37.20 22.86
N VAL A 88 3.96 -36.39 23.48
CA VAL A 88 2.74 -35.82 22.87
C VAL A 88 2.84 -34.32 22.61
N SER A 89 1.85 -33.73 21.93
CA SER A 89 1.85 -32.33 21.50
C SER A 89 1.10 -31.37 22.43
N GLU A 90 0.48 -31.85 23.51
CA GLU A 90 -0.34 -31.01 24.41
C GLU A 90 0.51 -30.19 25.38
N ASP A 91 1.62 -30.77 25.87
CA ASP A 91 2.51 -30.15 26.85
C ASP A 91 3.91 -29.95 26.27
N PRO A 92 4.67 -28.92 26.69
CA PRO A 92 6.10 -28.82 26.44
C PRO A 92 6.85 -30.09 26.87
N LYS A 93 7.69 -30.63 25.99
CA LYS A 93 8.55 -31.79 26.24
C LYS A 93 9.97 -31.54 25.77
N TYR A 94 10.92 -32.08 26.52
CA TYR A 94 12.35 -31.87 26.34
C TYR A 94 13.06 -33.22 26.40
N ALA A 95 14.06 -33.44 25.57
CA ALA A 95 14.82 -34.67 25.56
C ALA A 95 16.31 -34.44 25.35
N VAL A 96 17.11 -35.34 25.92
CA VAL A 96 18.52 -35.49 25.60
C VAL A 96 18.66 -36.77 24.77
N TYR A 97 19.35 -36.70 23.64
CA TYR A 97 19.46 -37.84 22.74
C TYR A 97 20.02 -39.07 23.47
N ALA A 98 19.30 -40.20 23.38
CA ALA A 98 19.63 -41.47 24.02
C ALA A 98 19.75 -41.43 25.56
N TYR A 99 19.19 -40.42 26.22
CA TYR A 99 18.99 -40.46 27.67
C TYR A 99 17.78 -41.32 28.00
N LEU A 100 18.02 -42.48 28.64
CA LEU A 100 17.02 -43.52 28.87
C LEU A 100 16.73 -43.75 30.36
N ASP A 101 17.13 -42.83 31.24
CA ASP A 101 16.83 -42.96 32.67
C ASP A 101 15.33 -42.83 32.91
N ALA A 102 14.78 -43.77 33.70
CA ALA A 102 13.40 -43.78 34.12
C ALA A 102 13.08 -42.74 35.20
N LEU A 103 14.10 -42.16 35.86
CA LEU A 103 13.94 -41.17 36.92
C LEU A 103 13.88 -39.72 36.42
N ASN A 104 14.07 -39.48 35.12
CA ASN A 104 13.92 -38.16 34.49
C ASN A 104 14.73 -37.04 35.17
N SER A 105 15.93 -37.39 35.66
CA SER A 105 16.81 -36.45 36.35
C SER A 105 17.46 -35.47 35.37
N VAL A 106 17.08 -34.19 35.44
CA VAL A 106 17.72 -33.12 34.63
C VAL A 106 19.21 -33.01 34.95
N ALA A 107 19.59 -33.20 36.22
CA ALA A 107 21.00 -33.12 36.63
C ALA A 107 21.85 -34.20 35.96
N ASP A 108 21.33 -35.43 35.87
CA ASP A 108 22.04 -36.54 35.22
C ASP A 108 22.02 -36.39 33.70
N ALA A 109 20.89 -35.99 33.12
CA ALA A 109 20.79 -35.71 31.68
C ALA A 109 21.79 -34.63 31.21
N LYS A 110 22.07 -33.61 32.05
CA LYS A 110 23.07 -32.57 31.75
C LYS A 110 24.52 -33.07 31.76
N LEU A 111 24.79 -34.24 32.35
CA LEU A 111 26.11 -34.87 32.35
C LEU A 111 26.35 -35.79 31.15
N GLU A 112 25.29 -36.10 30.39
CA GLU A 112 25.39 -36.97 29.21
C GLU A 112 26.23 -36.34 28.10
N GLU A 113 27.05 -37.16 27.45
CA GLU A 113 27.91 -36.72 26.34
C GLU A 113 27.10 -36.11 25.19
N ASN A 114 25.92 -36.66 24.91
CA ASN A 114 25.05 -36.13 23.86
C ASN A 114 24.50 -34.74 24.20
N TYR A 115 24.17 -34.47 25.47
CA TYR A 115 23.74 -33.12 25.87
C TYR A 115 24.86 -32.11 25.68
N LEU A 116 26.07 -32.44 26.14
CA LEU A 116 27.23 -31.56 26.05
C LEU A 116 27.59 -31.23 24.60
N ASN A 117 27.50 -32.23 23.70
CA ASN A 117 27.90 -32.11 22.29
C ASN A 117 26.80 -31.58 21.36
N TYR A 118 25.52 -31.87 21.64
CA TYR A 118 24.42 -31.66 20.68
C TYR A 118 23.25 -30.85 21.23
N GLY A 119 23.22 -30.60 22.54
CA GLY A 119 22.14 -29.90 23.21
C GLY A 119 20.88 -30.74 23.43
N ALA A 120 19.75 -30.05 23.59
CA ALA A 120 18.47 -30.68 23.84
C ALA A 120 17.59 -30.73 22.57
N LEU A 121 16.56 -31.56 22.64
CA LEU A 121 15.50 -31.69 21.64
C LEU A 121 14.17 -31.25 22.28
N TYR A 122 13.38 -30.50 21.53
CA TYR A 122 12.17 -29.85 22.00
C TYR A 122 11.01 -30.29 21.12
N ASN A 123 9.85 -30.63 21.70
CA ASN A 123 8.63 -30.68 20.90
C ASN A 123 8.14 -29.25 20.56
N TRP A 124 7.11 -29.14 19.73
CA TRP A 124 6.64 -27.82 19.26
C TRP A 124 6.14 -26.89 20.38
N PRO A 125 5.32 -27.33 21.35
CA PRO A 125 4.97 -26.50 22.50
C PRO A 125 6.20 -26.00 23.27
N ALA A 126 7.22 -26.85 23.48
CA ALA A 126 8.46 -26.40 24.13
C ALA A 126 9.27 -25.45 23.26
N ALA A 127 9.24 -25.60 21.93
CA ALA A 127 10.05 -24.82 21.01
C ALA A 127 9.65 -23.35 20.93
N GLN A 128 8.36 -23.06 21.02
CA GLN A 128 7.82 -21.70 20.96
C GLN A 128 8.35 -20.80 22.08
N ASP A 129 8.62 -21.37 23.27
CA ASP A 129 9.09 -20.63 24.45
C ASP A 129 10.55 -20.96 24.84
N ALA A 130 11.27 -21.71 24.00
CA ALA A 130 12.59 -22.22 24.37
C ALA A 130 13.65 -21.12 24.39
N CYS A 131 13.58 -20.13 23.50
CA CYS A 131 14.60 -19.10 23.36
C CYS A 131 14.58 -18.09 24.53
N PRO A 132 15.74 -17.62 25.00
CA PRO A 132 15.81 -16.69 26.13
C PRO A 132 15.35 -15.28 25.71
N GLU A 133 15.04 -14.43 26.69
CA GLU A 133 14.63 -13.04 26.45
C GLU A 133 15.59 -12.29 25.51
N GLY A 134 15.01 -11.58 24.53
CA GLY A 134 15.77 -10.89 23.47
C GLY A 134 16.22 -11.79 22.31
N TRP A 135 15.90 -13.08 22.37
CA TRP A 135 16.10 -14.06 21.30
C TRP A 135 14.79 -14.81 21.06
N HIS A 136 14.57 -15.29 19.84
CA HIS A 136 13.35 -16.00 19.48
C HIS A 136 13.65 -17.19 18.58
N LEU A 137 12.62 -18.04 18.41
CA LEU A 137 12.64 -19.13 17.44
C LEU A 137 12.62 -18.51 16.03
N PRO A 138 13.50 -18.92 15.10
CA PRO A 138 13.63 -18.25 13.82
C PRO A 138 12.37 -18.42 12.99
N THR A 139 11.97 -17.34 12.31
CA THR A 139 10.86 -17.36 11.37
C THR A 139 11.29 -17.89 10.00
N ASN A 140 10.33 -18.27 9.15
CA ASN A 140 10.65 -18.64 7.76
C ASN A 140 11.33 -17.49 6.99
N THR A 141 10.85 -16.26 7.15
CA THR A 141 11.46 -15.05 6.56
C THR A 141 12.91 -14.86 7.01
N GLU A 142 13.18 -15.03 8.31
CA GLU A 142 14.54 -14.92 8.84
C GLU A 142 15.45 -16.04 8.32
N LEU A 143 14.91 -17.24 8.13
CA LEU A 143 15.65 -18.35 7.53
C LEU A 143 15.99 -18.10 6.06
N GLU A 144 15.08 -17.48 5.29
CA GLU A 144 15.35 -17.07 3.90
C GLU A 144 16.46 -16.01 3.83
N GLN A 145 16.44 -15.02 4.72
CA GLN A 145 17.50 -14.02 4.84
C GLN A 145 18.86 -14.63 5.20
N LEU A 146 18.88 -15.64 6.08
CA LEU A 146 20.07 -16.43 6.37
C LEU A 146 20.61 -17.05 5.09
N PHE A 147 19.78 -17.74 4.29
CA PHE A 147 20.24 -18.41 3.07
C PHE A 147 20.84 -17.44 2.06
N VAL A 148 20.21 -16.28 1.84
CA VAL A 148 20.75 -15.22 0.96
C VAL A 148 22.12 -14.77 1.46
N SER A 149 22.25 -14.48 2.75
CA SER A 149 23.51 -14.00 3.35
C SER A 149 24.61 -15.07 3.26
N VAL A 150 24.27 -16.33 3.47
CA VAL A 150 25.21 -17.45 3.36
C VAL A 150 25.67 -17.65 1.92
N GLU A 151 24.75 -17.55 0.95
CA GLU A 151 25.08 -17.67 -0.47
C GLU A 151 26.00 -16.53 -0.91
N GLU A 152 25.65 -15.28 -0.62
CA GLU A 152 26.43 -14.09 -0.98
C GLU A 152 27.86 -14.18 -0.44
N TYR A 153 28.00 -14.42 0.86
CA TYR A 153 29.31 -14.56 1.50
C TYR A 153 30.10 -15.76 0.95
N SER A 154 29.42 -16.88 0.69
CA SER A 154 30.11 -18.08 0.17
C SER A 154 30.58 -17.89 -1.26
N ILE A 155 29.83 -17.19 -2.11
CA ILE A 155 30.23 -16.88 -3.48
C ILE A 155 31.37 -15.87 -3.46
N GLU A 156 31.27 -14.80 -2.68
CA GLU A 156 32.28 -13.74 -2.63
C GLU A 156 33.67 -14.27 -2.23
N TYR A 157 33.72 -15.08 -1.17
CA TYR A 157 35.00 -15.51 -0.59
C TYR A 157 35.42 -16.92 -1.01
N PHE A 158 34.47 -17.79 -1.37
CA PHE A 158 34.69 -19.23 -1.53
C PHE A 158 34.10 -19.83 -2.81
N GLU A 159 33.88 -19.04 -3.87
CA GLU A 159 33.25 -19.45 -5.15
C GLU A 159 33.62 -20.87 -5.64
N GLU A 160 34.92 -21.19 -5.70
CA GLU A 160 35.42 -22.50 -6.19
C GLU A 160 35.10 -23.69 -5.26
N TYR A 161 34.76 -23.40 -4.00
CA TYR A 161 34.51 -24.37 -2.94
C TYR A 161 33.07 -24.36 -2.43
N PHE A 162 32.21 -23.49 -2.97
CA PHE A 162 30.80 -23.44 -2.61
C PHE A 162 30.05 -24.61 -3.25
N LEU A 163 29.79 -25.65 -2.45
CA LEU A 163 29.08 -26.84 -2.88
C LEU A 163 27.72 -26.94 -2.21
N GLY A 164 26.98 -25.83 -2.13
CA GLY A 164 25.63 -25.75 -1.56
C GLY A 164 25.56 -25.18 -0.14
N LEU A 165 24.43 -24.54 0.16
CA LEU A 165 24.16 -23.84 1.43
C LEU A 165 24.30 -24.76 2.64
N GLY A 166 23.81 -26.00 2.51
CA GLY A 166 23.93 -27.00 3.56
C GLY A 166 25.38 -27.28 3.97
N ASN A 167 26.30 -27.40 3.00
CA ASN A 167 27.72 -27.62 3.31
C ASN A 167 28.41 -26.39 3.91
N ALA A 168 27.96 -25.19 3.53
CA ALA A 168 28.45 -23.93 4.08
C ALA A 168 28.10 -23.77 5.57
N MET A 169 26.98 -24.34 6.03
CA MET A 169 26.49 -24.18 7.42
C MET A 169 26.80 -25.35 8.37
N LYS A 170 27.04 -26.56 7.86
CA LYS A 170 27.33 -27.74 8.70
C LYS A 170 28.59 -27.56 9.52
N SER A 171 28.54 -28.00 10.78
CA SER A 171 29.69 -28.03 11.68
C SER A 171 30.87 -28.82 11.09
N CYS A 172 32.08 -28.37 11.43
CA CYS A 172 33.31 -29.01 11.00
C CYS A 172 34.39 -28.92 12.10
N ASN A 173 34.67 -30.05 12.77
CA ASN A 173 35.75 -30.13 13.74
C ASN A 173 37.08 -30.45 13.02
N LYS A 174 37.83 -29.45 12.55
CA LYS A 174 39.04 -29.67 11.71
C LYS A 174 40.02 -30.65 12.38
N SER A 175 40.52 -31.63 11.62
CA SER A 175 41.51 -32.59 12.13
C SER A 175 42.90 -31.95 12.29
N LEU A 176 43.74 -32.50 13.18
CA LEU A 176 45.12 -32.05 13.41
C LEU A 176 46.03 -32.15 12.17
N GLU A 177 45.64 -32.91 11.14
CA GLU A 177 46.46 -33.20 9.96
C GLU A 177 45.98 -32.53 8.66
N GLY A 178 44.94 -31.68 8.68
CA GLY A 178 44.58 -30.91 7.48
C GLY A 178 43.20 -30.23 7.49
N CYS A 179 42.83 -29.69 6.32
CA CYS A 179 41.60 -28.94 6.09
C CYS A 179 40.30 -29.78 6.17
N TYR A 180 40.31 -31.04 6.61
CA TYR A 180 39.12 -31.90 6.61
C TYR A 180 38.46 -31.94 7.99
N CYS A 181 37.13 -32.07 8.03
CA CYS A 181 36.41 -32.27 9.27
C CYS A 181 36.73 -33.64 9.87
N SER A 182 36.90 -33.69 11.18
CA SER A 182 37.03 -34.90 11.98
C SER A 182 35.80 -35.77 11.79
N THR A 183 36.05 -37.06 11.57
CA THR A 183 35.00 -38.08 11.38
C THR A 183 34.83 -38.95 12.62
N THR A 184 35.52 -38.64 13.71
CA THR A 184 35.58 -39.48 14.92
C THR A 184 35.39 -38.73 16.22
N ASN A 185 35.73 -37.43 16.28
CA ASN A 185 35.57 -36.64 17.50
C ASN A 185 34.25 -35.87 17.44
N HIS A 186 33.32 -36.22 18.33
CA HIS A 186 32.05 -35.53 18.45
C HIS A 186 32.27 -34.04 18.79
N PRO A 187 31.40 -33.13 18.30
CA PRO A 187 30.32 -33.38 17.33
C PRO A 187 30.86 -33.54 15.88
N TYR A 188 30.41 -34.58 15.16
CA TYR A 188 30.78 -34.82 13.74
C TYR A 188 29.61 -35.32 12.88
N TRP A 189 29.77 -35.21 11.56
CA TRP A 189 28.84 -35.71 10.54
C TRP A 189 29.34 -37.02 9.91
N SER A 190 28.45 -37.99 9.73
CA SER A 190 28.77 -39.29 9.11
C SER A 190 29.25 -39.16 7.65
N VAL A 191 30.23 -39.99 7.29
CA VAL A 191 30.94 -39.96 6.00
C VAL A 191 30.14 -40.61 4.89
N SER A 192 29.33 -39.82 4.19
CA SER A 192 29.09 -40.04 2.75
C SER A 192 29.30 -38.79 1.91
N ASN A 193 29.24 -37.58 2.48
CA ASN A 193 29.68 -36.32 1.85
C ASN A 193 30.42 -35.36 2.82
N SER A 194 30.76 -35.78 4.05
CA SER A 194 31.33 -34.90 5.10
C SER A 194 32.78 -34.45 4.90
N ALA A 195 33.43 -34.85 3.81
CA ALA A 195 34.74 -34.30 3.42
C ALA A 195 34.66 -32.84 2.91
N VAL A 196 33.46 -32.27 2.76
CA VAL A 196 33.22 -30.92 2.22
C VAL A 196 32.43 -29.99 3.16
N SER A 197 32.08 -30.42 4.38
CA SER A 197 31.52 -29.48 5.36
C SER A 197 32.60 -28.44 5.70
N ARG A 198 32.25 -27.15 5.68
CA ARG A 198 33.27 -26.09 5.83
C ARG A 198 32.94 -25.05 6.88
N ASN A 199 31.68 -24.99 7.34
CA ASN A 199 31.19 -23.98 8.27
C ASN A 199 31.68 -22.56 7.91
N PHE A 200 31.56 -22.16 6.65
CA PHE A 200 32.16 -20.92 6.14
C PHE A 200 31.63 -19.68 6.86
N VAL A 201 30.38 -19.75 7.32
CA VAL A 201 29.62 -18.63 7.89
C VAL A 201 29.50 -18.72 9.42
N GLY A 202 30.16 -19.68 10.06
CA GLY A 202 30.11 -19.85 11.51
C GLY A 202 28.79 -20.38 12.10
N PHE A 203 27.74 -20.59 11.30
CA PHE A 203 26.46 -21.17 11.75
C PHE A 203 26.63 -22.49 12.52
N ASN A 204 27.59 -23.33 12.14
CA ASN A 204 28.05 -24.49 12.90
C ASN A 204 26.94 -25.50 13.27
N ALA A 205 26.10 -25.89 12.31
CA ALA A 205 24.99 -26.81 12.56
C ALA A 205 25.47 -28.20 13.00
N PHE A 206 25.02 -28.65 14.17
CA PHE A 206 25.36 -29.98 14.70
C PHE A 206 24.30 -31.04 14.36
N PRO A 207 24.71 -32.27 14.00
CA PRO A 207 23.79 -33.36 13.68
C PRO A 207 23.29 -34.08 14.93
N GLY A 208 22.47 -33.37 15.72
CA GLY A 208 21.93 -33.86 16.99
C GLY A 208 20.84 -34.93 16.87
N GLY A 209 20.40 -35.24 15.64
CA GLY A 209 19.29 -36.15 15.41
C GLY A 209 17.95 -35.54 15.82
N HIS A 210 17.00 -36.41 16.13
CA HIS A 210 15.66 -36.02 16.56
C HIS A 210 15.02 -37.13 17.39
N ARG A 211 13.89 -36.80 18.00
CA ARG A 211 13.02 -37.75 18.71
C ARG A 211 11.65 -37.79 18.05
N THR A 212 11.08 -38.98 17.93
CA THR A 212 9.64 -39.17 17.74
C THR A 212 9.16 -40.05 18.89
N ASP A 213 8.81 -41.30 18.63
CA ASP A 213 8.66 -42.32 19.67
C ASP A 213 10.03 -42.81 20.16
N ASP A 214 11.06 -42.75 19.30
CA ASP A 214 12.44 -43.15 19.59
C ASP A 214 13.43 -42.11 19.03
N PHE A 215 14.69 -42.23 19.43
CA PHE A 215 15.78 -41.38 18.98
C PHE A 215 16.38 -41.87 17.66
N SER A 216 16.52 -40.98 16.68
CA SER A 216 17.14 -41.32 15.42
C SER A 216 17.88 -40.16 14.75
N GLY A 217 18.78 -40.48 13.81
CA GLY A 217 19.44 -39.49 12.97
C GLY A 217 20.61 -38.72 13.62
N LEU A 218 21.04 -39.07 14.84
CA LEU A 218 22.31 -38.56 15.40
C LEU A 218 23.44 -38.80 14.39
N ILE A 219 24.37 -37.86 14.27
CA ILE A 219 25.47 -37.81 13.27
C ILE A 219 25.05 -37.79 11.79
N TYR A 220 23.76 -37.99 11.48
CA TYR A 220 23.24 -38.07 10.12
C TYR A 220 22.43 -36.84 9.72
N SER A 221 21.74 -36.18 10.66
CA SER A 221 20.94 -34.99 10.39
C SER A 221 20.95 -33.99 11.53
N GLY A 222 21.04 -32.71 11.19
CA GLY A 222 20.69 -31.59 12.05
C GLY A 222 19.29 -31.13 11.67
N ARG A 223 18.37 -31.11 12.63
CA ARG A 223 16.97 -30.78 12.43
C ARG A 223 16.58 -29.67 13.40
N PHE A 224 16.05 -28.59 12.85
CA PHE A 224 15.77 -27.37 13.59
C PHE A 224 14.34 -26.93 13.40
N TRP A 225 13.72 -26.50 14.49
CA TRP A 225 12.43 -25.82 14.44
C TRP A 225 12.55 -24.44 13.84
N VAL A 226 11.55 -24.08 13.04
CA VAL A 226 11.34 -22.77 12.42
C VAL A 226 9.86 -22.44 12.55
N ASP A 227 9.53 -21.19 12.85
CA ASP A 227 8.15 -20.69 12.93
C ASP A 227 7.73 -20.02 11.62
N ASP A 228 6.77 -20.59 10.91
CA ASP A 228 6.13 -19.89 9.80
C ASP A 228 4.93 -19.12 10.34
N TYR A 229 5.25 -17.91 10.81
CA TYR A 229 4.30 -16.99 11.43
C TYR A 229 3.49 -16.25 10.36
N ASP A 230 2.17 -16.46 10.36
CA ASP A 230 1.24 -15.71 9.54
C ASP A 230 0.87 -14.39 10.24
N TYR A 231 1.37 -13.27 9.72
CA TYR A 231 1.09 -11.93 10.26
C TYR A 231 -0.36 -11.47 10.09
N ILE A 232 -1.10 -12.02 9.12
CA ILE A 232 -2.50 -11.65 8.88
C ILE A 232 -3.40 -12.33 9.91
N ASN A 233 -3.13 -13.61 10.18
CA ASN A 233 -3.95 -14.42 11.08
C ASN A 233 -3.38 -14.50 12.52
N HIS A 234 -2.17 -13.97 12.74
CA HIS A 234 -1.41 -14.08 13.99
C HIS A 234 -1.26 -15.54 14.47
N THR A 235 -0.96 -16.46 13.54
CA THR A 235 -0.83 -17.89 13.82
C THR A 235 0.57 -18.41 13.49
N SER A 236 1.19 -19.10 14.44
CA SER A 236 2.46 -19.81 14.27
C SER A 236 2.24 -21.20 13.68
N THR A 237 2.98 -21.57 12.63
CA THR A 237 2.95 -22.91 12.06
C THR A 237 4.35 -23.55 12.02
N PRO A 238 4.47 -24.84 12.40
CA PRO A 238 5.76 -25.49 12.57
C PRO A 238 6.41 -25.89 11.24
N LEU A 239 7.60 -25.36 10.97
CA LEU A 239 8.47 -25.80 9.87
C LEU A 239 9.71 -26.55 10.38
N LEU A 240 10.21 -27.47 9.55
CA LEU A 240 11.42 -28.24 9.79
C LEU A 240 12.52 -27.86 8.80
N PHE A 241 13.56 -27.19 9.31
CA PHE A 241 14.82 -26.99 8.62
C PHE A 241 15.77 -28.17 8.87
N THR A 242 16.15 -28.89 7.81
CA THR A 242 17.00 -30.08 7.89
C THR A 242 18.28 -29.94 7.07
N LEU A 243 19.40 -30.23 7.72
CA LEU A 243 20.68 -30.49 7.07
C LEU A 243 20.99 -31.98 7.16
N SER A 244 21.34 -32.60 6.02
CA SER A 244 21.62 -34.04 5.91
C SER A 244 23.09 -34.32 5.64
N HIS A 245 23.61 -35.45 6.15
CA HIS A 245 24.96 -35.91 5.86
C HIS A 245 25.20 -36.31 4.39
N THR A 246 24.13 -36.59 3.63
CA THR A 246 24.21 -36.94 2.19
C THR A 246 23.94 -35.77 1.27
N SER A 247 23.24 -34.73 1.72
CA SER A 247 22.88 -33.59 0.88
C SER A 247 23.94 -32.52 0.95
N ASN A 248 24.20 -31.85 -0.17
CA ASN A 248 25.01 -30.65 -0.21
C ASN A 248 24.22 -29.40 0.22
N ASP A 249 22.90 -29.52 0.26
CA ASP A 249 21.95 -28.45 0.49
C ASP A 249 21.04 -28.71 1.71
N TYR A 250 20.14 -27.77 1.99
CA TYR A 250 19.12 -27.89 3.00
C TYR A 250 17.80 -28.47 2.48
N TYR A 251 16.94 -28.87 3.41
CA TYR A 251 15.54 -29.18 3.16
C TYR A 251 14.67 -28.39 4.12
N LEU A 252 13.58 -27.83 3.62
CA LEU A 252 12.52 -27.19 4.40
C LEU A 252 11.23 -27.97 4.17
N ASN A 253 10.56 -28.39 5.23
CA ASN A 253 9.32 -29.18 5.14
C ASN A 253 8.33 -28.77 6.22
N ASP A 254 7.04 -28.81 5.88
CA ASP A 254 5.97 -28.68 6.87
C ASP A 254 6.02 -29.84 7.88
N VAL A 255 5.69 -29.53 9.14
CA VAL A 255 5.55 -30.56 10.16
C VAL A 255 4.09 -30.73 10.53
N ASN A 256 3.56 -31.91 10.26
CA ASN A 256 2.19 -32.24 10.65
C ASN A 256 2.16 -32.59 12.15
N ILE A 257 1.63 -31.68 12.97
CA ILE A 257 1.43 -31.87 14.40
C ILE A 257 -0.02 -32.31 14.64
N THR A 258 -0.18 -33.33 15.47
CA THR A 258 -1.48 -33.82 15.93
C THR A 258 -1.45 -33.92 17.45
N GLU A 259 -2.60 -33.99 18.12
CA GLU A 259 -2.71 -34.12 19.59
C GLU A 259 -1.75 -35.19 20.18
N THR A 260 -1.52 -36.29 19.44
CA THR A 260 -0.66 -37.40 19.88
C THR A 260 0.72 -37.43 19.22
N TYR A 261 1.10 -36.43 18.43
CA TYR A 261 2.38 -36.43 17.71
C TYR A 261 2.95 -35.02 17.54
N SER A 262 4.08 -34.78 18.18
CA SER A 262 4.94 -33.62 17.92
C SER A 262 6.40 -34.08 18.04
N PRO A 263 7.20 -34.10 16.96
CA PRO A 263 8.58 -34.59 17.03
C PRO A 263 9.47 -33.68 17.88
N GLY A 264 10.61 -34.19 18.35
CA GLY A 264 11.63 -33.45 19.07
C GLY A 264 12.77 -33.02 18.15
N TYR A 265 12.90 -31.73 17.88
CA TYR A 265 13.98 -31.15 17.09
C TYR A 265 14.84 -30.18 17.90
N SER A 266 16.06 -29.90 17.41
CA SER A 266 16.93 -28.90 18.02
C SER A 266 16.42 -27.49 17.76
N ILE A 267 16.93 -26.51 18.50
CA ILE A 267 16.59 -25.10 18.32
C ILE A 267 17.87 -24.30 18.09
N ARG A 268 17.76 -23.34 17.17
CA ARG A 268 18.76 -22.31 16.89
C ARG A 268 18.12 -20.96 17.05
N CYS A 269 18.20 -20.41 18.26
CA CYS A 269 17.66 -19.09 18.53
C CYS A 269 18.38 -18.04 17.69
N ILE A 270 17.61 -17.07 17.25
CA ILE A 270 18.06 -15.90 16.51
C ILE A 270 17.70 -14.65 17.32
N LYS A 271 18.49 -13.61 17.16
CA LYS A 271 18.06 -12.23 17.39
C LYS A 271 18.51 -11.41 16.20
N HIS A 272 17.84 -10.33 15.87
CA HIS A 272 18.44 -9.38 14.96
C HIS A 272 19.72 -8.83 15.59
N ALA A 273 20.79 -8.68 14.81
CA ALA A 273 21.96 -7.97 15.30
C ALA A 273 21.48 -6.60 15.79
N ASP A 274 21.97 -6.16 16.95
CA ASP A 274 21.60 -4.89 17.57
C ASP A 274 22.12 -3.71 16.70
N LEU A 275 21.60 -3.58 15.48
CA LEU A 275 21.30 -2.32 14.83
C LEU A 275 19.89 -2.04 15.28
N SER A 276 19.70 -1.08 16.18
CA SER A 276 18.38 -0.65 16.62
C SER A 276 17.58 -0.19 15.40
N ALA A 277 16.82 -1.12 14.80
CA ALA A 277 15.95 -0.80 13.69
C ALA A 277 14.97 0.28 14.19
N SER A 278 14.85 1.33 13.41
CA SER A 278 14.04 2.50 13.72
C SER A 278 13.00 2.67 12.62
N ILE A 279 12.00 3.51 12.87
CA ILE A 279 11.11 3.92 11.78
C ILE A 279 11.92 4.67 10.70
N PRO A 280 11.53 4.58 9.41
CA PRO A 280 12.22 5.28 8.34
C PRO A 280 12.30 6.80 8.55
N SER A 281 13.32 7.45 8.01
CA SER A 281 13.44 8.91 7.97
C SER A 281 13.36 9.41 6.54
N LEU A 282 12.56 10.44 6.30
CA LEU A 282 12.32 10.98 4.96
C LEU A 282 12.34 12.51 4.94
N VAL A 283 12.56 13.06 3.74
CA VAL A 283 12.41 14.49 3.45
C VAL A 283 11.44 14.67 2.29
N LEU A 284 10.57 15.67 2.38
CA LEU A 284 9.60 16.05 1.35
C LEU A 284 9.94 17.43 0.80
N ASN A 285 9.91 17.55 -0.53
CA ASN A 285 10.16 18.78 -1.27
C ASN A 285 9.05 19.04 -2.30
N GLN A 286 8.74 20.31 -2.51
CA GLN A 286 7.86 20.76 -3.60
C GLN A 286 8.70 21.11 -4.84
N VAL A 287 8.31 20.59 -6.01
CA VAL A 287 9.11 20.59 -7.24
C VAL A 287 8.67 21.69 -8.23
N GLY A 288 7.57 22.39 -7.94
CA GLY A 288 7.04 23.46 -8.80
C GLY A 288 5.99 24.31 -8.09
N PRO A 289 5.41 25.33 -8.75
CA PRO A 289 4.33 26.12 -8.17
C PRO A 289 3.08 25.26 -7.96
N THR A 290 2.34 25.53 -6.89
CA THR A 290 0.99 24.97 -6.69
C THR A 290 0.03 25.60 -7.70
N THR A 291 -0.83 24.79 -8.33
CA THR A 291 -1.90 25.28 -9.20
C THR A 291 -3.20 25.44 -8.42
N GLU A 292 -4.31 25.69 -9.10
CA GLU A 292 -5.65 25.70 -8.50
C GLU A 292 -6.09 24.33 -7.97
N ASN A 293 -5.51 23.23 -8.45
CA ASN A 293 -5.98 21.88 -8.14
C ASN A 293 -4.87 20.82 -8.04
N ALA A 294 -3.60 21.20 -8.14
CA ALA A 294 -2.49 20.25 -8.17
C ALA A 294 -1.20 20.81 -7.56
N VAL A 295 -0.31 19.90 -7.14
CA VAL A 295 1.06 20.20 -6.73
C VAL A 295 2.00 19.06 -7.14
N ASP A 296 3.19 19.42 -7.60
CA ASP A 296 4.28 18.47 -7.88
C ASP A 296 5.21 18.35 -6.68
N LEU A 297 5.40 17.12 -6.20
CA LEU A 297 6.21 16.80 -5.02
C LEU A 297 7.28 15.73 -5.33
N SER A 298 8.36 15.77 -4.58
CA SER A 298 9.39 14.73 -4.52
C SER A 298 9.73 14.41 -3.08
N ALA A 299 9.91 13.13 -2.76
CA ALA A 299 10.34 12.66 -1.46
C ALA A 299 11.57 11.76 -1.58
N GLU A 300 12.41 11.81 -0.55
CA GLU A 300 13.61 10.99 -0.41
C GLU A 300 13.56 10.29 0.95
N ILE A 301 13.73 8.97 0.96
CA ILE A 301 13.95 8.17 2.16
C ILE A 301 15.43 8.28 2.51
N THR A 302 15.76 9.17 3.44
CA THR A 302 17.14 9.46 3.86
C THR A 302 17.75 8.35 4.73
N ASP A 303 16.91 7.55 5.38
CA ASP A 303 17.30 6.36 6.14
C ASP A 303 16.13 5.36 6.17
N ILE A 304 16.37 4.10 5.81
CA ILE A 304 15.35 3.04 5.86
C ILE A 304 15.14 2.50 7.28
N GLY A 305 15.96 2.94 8.24
CA GLY A 305 15.85 2.53 9.65
C GLY A 305 16.31 1.11 9.90
N GLY A 306 17.22 0.59 9.07
CA GLY A 306 17.80 -0.76 9.22
C GLY A 306 16.89 -1.92 8.82
N ASP A 307 15.71 -1.65 8.26
CA ASP A 307 14.75 -2.65 7.77
C ASP A 307 14.14 -2.22 6.42
N ASN A 308 13.67 -3.19 5.63
CA ASN A 308 13.15 -2.97 4.29
C ASN A 308 11.85 -2.17 4.31
N ILE A 309 11.69 -1.28 3.34
CA ILE A 309 10.47 -0.48 3.16
C ILE A 309 9.37 -1.33 2.52
N VAL A 310 8.24 -1.48 3.22
CA VAL A 310 7.06 -2.24 2.77
C VAL A 310 6.02 -1.36 2.07
N LEU A 311 5.85 -0.11 2.52
CA LEU A 311 4.90 0.86 1.95
C LEU A 311 5.51 2.26 1.92
N ARG A 312 5.08 3.09 0.96
CA ARG A 312 5.47 4.50 0.85
C ARG A 312 4.45 5.32 0.07
N GLY A 313 4.43 6.63 0.31
CA GLY A 313 3.51 7.53 -0.37
C GLY A 313 3.40 8.91 0.25
N PHE A 314 2.27 9.57 0.00
CA PHE A 314 1.95 10.89 0.53
C PHE A 314 0.61 10.86 1.28
N VAL A 315 0.51 11.56 2.40
CA VAL A 315 -0.72 11.78 3.18
C VAL A 315 -1.10 13.26 3.13
N ILE A 316 -2.39 13.55 3.01
CA ILE A 316 -2.92 14.87 2.66
C ILE A 316 -4.12 15.20 3.57
N SER A 317 -4.18 16.42 4.09
CA SER A 317 -5.30 16.89 4.93
C SER A 317 -5.46 18.41 4.86
N SER A 318 -6.68 18.92 5.06
CA SER A 318 -6.96 20.33 5.32
C SER A 318 -6.54 20.79 6.73
N THR A 319 -6.10 19.85 7.57
CA THR A 319 -5.60 20.11 8.93
C THR A 319 -4.13 19.69 9.09
N PRO A 320 -3.36 20.36 9.98
CA PRO A 320 -1.94 20.07 10.17
C PRO A 320 -1.66 18.67 10.72
N SER A 321 -0.46 18.19 10.47
CA SER A 321 0.12 16.91 10.88
C SER A 321 -0.67 15.69 10.42
N PRO A 322 -0.94 15.54 9.11
CA PRO A 322 -1.59 14.34 8.60
C PRO A 322 -0.75 13.10 8.87
N GLU A 323 -1.41 12.02 9.27
CA GLU A 323 -0.85 10.68 9.41
C GLU A 323 -1.73 9.71 8.62
N LEU A 324 -1.22 8.53 8.27
CA LEU A 324 -1.92 7.59 7.41
C LEU A 324 -3.33 7.24 7.92
N GLU A 325 -3.49 7.12 9.25
CA GLU A 325 -4.75 6.82 9.93
C GLU A 325 -5.70 8.04 10.10
N SER A 326 -5.18 9.26 10.00
CA SER A 326 -5.90 10.51 10.32
C SER A 326 -6.02 11.49 9.16
N CYS A 327 -5.41 11.17 8.02
CA CYS A 327 -5.44 11.99 6.82
C CYS A 327 -6.82 11.96 6.15
N GLU A 328 -7.13 13.01 5.39
CA GLU A 328 -8.33 13.05 4.56
C GLU A 328 -8.17 12.18 3.31
N SER A 329 -6.93 12.04 2.81
CA SER A 329 -6.59 11.21 1.67
C SER A 329 -5.09 10.89 1.62
N TYR A 330 -4.73 9.87 0.81
CA TYR A 330 -3.34 9.48 0.60
C TYR A 330 -3.08 9.04 -0.85
N LYS A 331 -1.80 9.01 -1.24
CA LYS A 331 -1.33 8.51 -2.53
C LYS A 331 -0.17 7.53 -2.34
N LEU A 332 -0.38 6.27 -2.69
CA LEU A 332 0.67 5.24 -2.69
C LEU A 332 1.57 5.34 -3.92
N ILE A 333 2.83 4.93 -3.75
CA ILE A 333 3.84 4.85 -4.81
C ILE A 333 4.34 3.41 -4.92
N GLU A 334 4.23 2.84 -6.13
CA GLU A 334 4.49 1.41 -6.38
C GLU A 334 5.95 1.09 -6.73
N ASP A 335 6.73 2.04 -7.26
CA ASP A 335 8.15 1.82 -7.56
C ASP A 335 8.96 1.61 -6.28
N GLN A 336 10.05 0.82 -6.30
CA GLN A 336 10.87 0.45 -5.12
C GLN A 336 12.09 1.36 -4.89
N LEU A 337 12.01 2.63 -5.32
CA LEU A 337 13.14 3.56 -5.20
C LEU A 337 13.13 4.29 -3.85
N LEU A 338 14.32 4.68 -3.38
CA LEU A 338 14.47 5.54 -2.20
C LEU A 338 14.12 7.01 -2.49
N GLU A 339 14.13 7.40 -3.76
CA GLU A 339 13.66 8.69 -4.24
C GLU A 339 12.44 8.48 -5.13
N TYR A 340 11.36 9.21 -4.85
CA TYR A 340 10.13 9.14 -5.63
C TYR A 340 9.48 10.51 -5.79
N ALA A 341 8.70 10.67 -6.86
CA ALA A 341 8.01 11.91 -7.17
C ALA A 341 6.58 11.65 -7.64
N ALA A 342 5.68 12.58 -7.36
CA ALA A 342 4.29 12.50 -7.78
C ALA A 342 3.69 13.89 -8.01
N THR A 343 2.81 13.97 -9.01
CA THR A 343 1.84 15.06 -9.11
C THR A 343 0.60 14.67 -8.32
N LEU A 344 0.34 15.37 -7.22
CA LEU A 344 -0.91 15.27 -6.49
C LEU A 344 -1.92 16.21 -7.15
N GLN A 345 -3.10 15.71 -7.45
CA GLN A 345 -4.20 16.48 -8.07
C GLN A 345 -5.45 16.32 -7.20
N GLY A 346 -6.46 17.16 -7.41
CA GLY A 346 -7.74 17.04 -6.72
C GLY A 346 -8.01 18.02 -5.61
N PHE A 347 -7.11 18.97 -5.42
CA PHE A 347 -7.28 19.98 -4.39
C PHE A 347 -8.42 20.93 -4.79
N SER A 348 -9.16 21.39 -3.78
CA SER A 348 -10.07 22.51 -3.97
C SER A 348 -9.25 23.79 -4.20
N PRO A 349 -9.69 24.70 -5.08
CA PRO A 349 -9.04 25.99 -5.31
C PRO A 349 -9.12 26.87 -4.07
N ASN A 350 -8.23 27.86 -3.99
CA ASN A 350 -8.13 28.82 -2.89
C ASN A 350 -8.17 28.19 -1.47
N SER A 351 -7.62 26.99 -1.33
CA SER A 351 -7.69 26.17 -0.13
C SER A 351 -6.30 25.82 0.37
N THR A 352 -6.19 25.71 1.70
CA THR A 352 -4.94 25.33 2.36
C THR A 352 -4.94 23.82 2.63
N TYR A 353 -3.82 23.16 2.32
CA TYR A 353 -3.60 21.74 2.61
C TYR A 353 -2.22 21.51 3.22
N TYR A 354 -2.13 20.47 4.05
CA TYR A 354 -0.92 19.99 4.69
C TYR A 354 -0.59 18.61 4.14
N ILE A 355 0.68 18.41 3.77
CA ILE A 355 1.12 17.20 3.09
C ILE A 355 2.40 16.68 3.75
N ARG A 356 2.48 15.37 3.97
CA ARG A 356 3.69 14.66 4.39
C ARG A 356 3.92 13.44 3.51
N ALA A 357 5.17 13.12 3.23
CA ALA A 357 5.54 11.82 2.68
C ALA A 357 5.67 10.81 3.84
N PHE A 358 5.41 9.54 3.55
CA PHE A 358 5.58 8.44 4.51
C PHE A 358 6.31 7.26 3.90
N ALA A 359 6.99 6.48 4.74
CA ALA A 359 7.42 5.13 4.43
C ALA A 359 7.32 4.23 5.67
N GLU A 360 7.01 2.97 5.45
CA GLU A 360 6.79 1.97 6.48
C GLU A 360 7.82 0.85 6.34
N ASN A 361 8.36 0.39 7.46
CA ASN A 361 9.09 -0.88 7.59
C ASN A 361 8.43 -1.71 8.71
N ASN A 362 8.99 -2.85 9.10
CA ASN A 362 8.37 -3.69 10.13
C ASN A 362 8.44 -3.08 11.55
N VAL A 363 9.19 -1.98 11.75
CA VAL A 363 9.21 -1.23 13.01
C VAL A 363 8.06 -0.23 13.08
N GLY A 364 7.72 0.40 11.96
CA GLY A 364 6.57 1.32 11.85
C GLY A 364 6.73 2.37 10.76
N ILE A 365 5.89 3.40 10.84
CA ILE A 365 5.78 4.44 9.81
C ILE A 365 6.62 5.66 10.15
N GLY A 366 7.56 5.97 9.26
CA GLY A 366 8.32 7.20 9.20
C GLY A 366 7.58 8.25 8.39
N TYR A 367 7.66 9.52 8.80
CA TYR A 367 7.05 10.63 8.09
C TYR A 367 8.06 11.76 7.87
N SER A 368 7.95 12.43 6.73
CA SER A 368 8.76 13.59 6.39
C SER A 368 8.41 14.84 7.20
N ASN A 369 9.14 15.93 6.92
CA ASN A 369 8.67 17.29 7.16
C ASN A 369 7.31 17.54 6.48
N GLU A 370 6.52 18.42 7.08
CA GLU A 370 5.26 18.89 6.51
C GLU A 370 5.51 20.02 5.52
N ILE A 371 4.75 20.00 4.42
CA ILE A 371 4.59 21.15 3.52
C ILE A 371 3.15 21.63 3.63
N GLU A 372 2.98 22.91 3.93
CA GLU A 372 1.72 23.64 3.77
C GLU A 372 1.68 24.21 2.34
N ILE A 373 0.63 23.88 1.60
CA ILE A 373 0.35 24.45 0.29
C ILE A 373 -0.92 25.29 0.34
N ASN A 374 -0.97 26.31 -0.51
CA ASN A 374 -2.16 27.09 -0.76
C ASN A 374 -2.44 26.98 -2.26
N THR A 375 -3.56 26.37 -2.62
CA THR A 375 -3.98 26.32 -4.02
C THR A 375 -4.38 27.69 -4.52
N LEU A 376 -4.18 27.92 -5.82
CA LEU A 376 -4.60 29.16 -6.44
C LEU A 376 -6.14 29.20 -6.53
N ALA A 377 -6.71 30.40 -6.45
CA ALA A 377 -8.07 30.59 -6.95
C ALA A 377 -8.10 30.40 -8.47
N PHE A 378 -9.24 30.00 -9.02
CA PHE A 378 -9.40 29.99 -10.47
C PHE A 378 -9.14 31.38 -11.06
N SER A 379 -8.31 31.44 -12.09
CA SER A 379 -8.14 32.66 -12.89
C SER A 379 -9.10 32.71 -14.09
N ASP A 380 -9.49 31.54 -14.60
CA ASP A 380 -10.57 31.28 -15.57
C ASP A 380 -10.96 29.79 -15.47
N CYS A 381 -12.20 29.44 -15.84
CA CYS A 381 -12.68 28.05 -15.87
C CYS A 381 -12.39 27.34 -17.20
N GLY A 382 -12.02 28.10 -18.25
CA GLY A 382 -11.83 27.61 -19.60
C GLY A 382 -13.15 27.25 -20.29
N GLU A 383 -13.09 26.50 -21.39
CA GLU A 383 -14.30 25.95 -22.02
C GLU A 383 -14.45 24.46 -21.67
N LEU A 384 -15.69 24.00 -21.49
CA LEU A 384 -15.97 22.56 -21.40
C LEU A 384 -16.09 22.02 -22.82
N VAL A 385 -15.25 21.05 -23.18
CA VAL A 385 -15.38 20.29 -24.44
C VAL A 385 -15.87 18.89 -24.10
N ASP A 386 -17.08 18.55 -24.54
CA ASP A 386 -17.65 17.22 -24.35
C ASP A 386 -16.99 16.24 -25.31
N SER A 387 -16.22 15.29 -24.78
CA SER A 387 -15.44 14.35 -25.60
C SER A 387 -16.31 13.39 -26.41
N ARG A 388 -17.60 13.26 -26.06
CA ARG A 388 -18.54 12.30 -26.64
C ARG A 388 -19.17 12.83 -27.93
N ASP A 389 -19.36 14.13 -28.05
CA ASP A 389 -19.97 14.76 -29.23
C ASP A 389 -19.20 15.99 -29.78
N GLY A 390 -18.10 16.36 -29.13
CA GLY A 390 -17.23 17.47 -29.53
C GLY A 390 -17.81 18.86 -29.27
N LYS A 391 -18.96 18.98 -28.58
CA LYS A 391 -19.58 20.27 -28.30
C LYS A 391 -18.81 21.03 -27.24
N THR A 392 -18.70 22.34 -27.45
CA THR A 392 -18.02 23.26 -26.53
C THR A 392 -19.04 24.12 -25.81
N TYR A 393 -18.88 24.27 -24.50
CA TYR A 393 -19.78 25.02 -23.64
C TYR A 393 -19.00 26.08 -22.87
N LYS A 394 -19.62 27.25 -22.73
CA LYS A 394 -19.10 28.31 -21.86
C LYS A 394 -19.19 27.90 -20.41
N THR A 395 -18.26 28.43 -19.63
CA THR A 395 -18.21 28.22 -18.18
C THR A 395 -18.03 29.57 -17.48
N SER A 396 -18.29 29.61 -16.17
CA SER A 396 -18.11 30.81 -15.36
C SER A 396 -17.64 30.45 -13.96
N ILE A 397 -16.78 31.31 -13.41
CA ILE A 397 -16.37 31.25 -12.01
C ILE A 397 -17.45 31.93 -11.18
N ILE A 398 -17.99 31.21 -10.18
CA ILE A 398 -18.92 31.77 -9.19
C ILE A 398 -18.38 31.42 -7.82
N GLY A 399 -17.93 32.43 -7.08
CA GLY A 399 -17.12 32.22 -5.89
C GLY A 399 -15.83 31.50 -6.26
N GLU A 400 -15.67 30.29 -5.75
CA GLU A 400 -14.50 29.43 -6.00
C GLU A 400 -14.85 28.25 -6.92
N GLN A 401 -16.06 28.20 -7.47
CA GLN A 401 -16.56 27.08 -8.24
C GLN A 401 -16.62 27.37 -9.74
N CYS A 402 -16.29 26.36 -10.55
CA CYS A 402 -16.41 26.41 -12.00
C CYS A 402 -17.69 25.74 -12.49
N TRP A 403 -18.62 26.54 -12.98
CA TRP A 403 -19.93 26.10 -13.44
C TRP A 403 -20.05 26.18 -14.96
N MET A 404 -20.78 25.23 -15.57
CA MET A 404 -21.29 25.45 -16.92
C MET A 404 -22.21 26.68 -16.94
N SER A 405 -22.07 27.52 -17.96
CA SER A 405 -22.93 28.69 -18.23
C SER A 405 -24.09 28.36 -19.18
N GLU A 406 -24.11 27.16 -19.74
CA GLU A 406 -25.12 26.68 -20.67
C GLU A 406 -25.68 25.34 -20.19
N ASN A 407 -26.92 25.04 -20.55
CA ASN A 407 -27.48 23.72 -20.30
C ASN A 407 -26.79 22.68 -21.19
N LEU A 408 -26.59 21.47 -20.66
CA LEU A 408 -25.99 20.37 -21.41
C LEU A 408 -26.83 20.02 -22.66
N LYS A 409 -26.14 19.79 -23.78
CA LYS A 409 -26.72 19.49 -25.10
C LYS A 409 -26.42 18.06 -25.58
N TYR A 410 -25.73 17.26 -24.77
CA TYR A 410 -25.39 15.88 -25.11
C TYR A 410 -26.67 15.03 -25.31
N LEU A 411 -26.88 14.55 -26.54
CA LEU A 411 -28.12 13.87 -26.95
C LEU A 411 -27.79 12.51 -27.61
N PRO A 412 -27.53 11.45 -26.82
CA PRO A 412 -27.15 10.14 -27.36
C PRO A 412 -28.30 9.40 -28.03
N SER A 413 -29.53 9.68 -27.63
CA SER A 413 -30.78 9.18 -28.22
C SER A 413 -31.88 10.21 -27.98
N ILE A 414 -33.02 10.07 -28.65
CA ILE A 414 -34.19 10.93 -28.40
C ILE A 414 -35.47 10.09 -28.29
N ASN A 415 -36.29 10.43 -27.31
CA ASN A 415 -37.60 9.85 -27.10
C ASN A 415 -38.70 10.78 -27.67
N GLY A 416 -39.55 10.22 -28.53
CA GLY A 416 -40.61 10.97 -29.20
C GLY A 416 -41.68 11.55 -28.27
N PRO A 417 -42.57 12.40 -28.82
CA PRO A 417 -43.54 13.19 -28.07
C PRO A 417 -44.51 12.32 -27.23
N ASN A 418 -44.86 11.13 -27.71
CA ASN A 418 -45.82 10.22 -27.09
C ASN A 418 -45.17 9.12 -26.21
N SER A 419 -43.86 9.22 -25.94
CA SER A 419 -43.13 8.23 -25.14
C SER A 419 -43.36 8.42 -23.64
N ASP A 420 -43.88 7.40 -22.96
CA ASP A 420 -43.85 7.34 -21.50
C ASP A 420 -42.41 7.11 -21.00
N TRP A 421 -41.99 7.85 -19.98
CA TRP A 421 -40.66 7.71 -19.37
C TRP A 421 -40.73 6.87 -18.09
N SER A 422 -39.69 6.06 -17.86
CA SER A 422 -39.55 5.21 -16.67
C SER A 422 -38.50 5.77 -15.71
N THR A 423 -38.43 5.22 -14.51
CA THR A 423 -37.44 5.60 -13.49
C THR A 423 -36.07 4.97 -13.71
N ASN A 424 -35.99 3.90 -14.52
CA ASN A 424 -34.82 3.03 -14.60
C ASN A 424 -34.15 3.05 -15.98
N GLU A 425 -34.84 3.56 -17.00
CA GLU A 425 -34.30 3.67 -18.36
C GLU A 425 -33.93 5.12 -18.67
N PRO A 426 -32.70 5.41 -19.12
CA PRO A 426 -32.31 6.73 -19.59
C PRO A 426 -33.25 7.24 -20.68
N ALA A 427 -33.69 8.50 -20.56
CA ALA A 427 -34.58 9.14 -21.52
C ALA A 427 -34.19 10.60 -21.74
N TYR A 428 -34.31 11.04 -22.98
CA TYR A 428 -33.82 12.32 -23.47
C TYR A 428 -34.83 12.92 -24.45
N THR A 429 -34.98 14.23 -24.43
CA THR A 429 -35.75 14.94 -25.46
C THR A 429 -35.36 16.40 -25.53
N VAL A 430 -35.80 17.06 -26.58
CA VAL A 430 -35.79 18.51 -26.71
C VAL A 430 -37.20 19.03 -26.45
N TYR A 431 -37.31 20.24 -25.91
CA TYR A 431 -38.62 20.86 -25.69
C TYR A 431 -39.39 21.01 -27.01
N ASP A 432 -40.69 20.70 -26.98
CA ASP A 432 -41.61 20.73 -28.13
C ASP A 432 -41.14 19.89 -29.33
N TYR A 433 -40.34 18.85 -29.09
CA TYR A 433 -39.98 17.88 -30.12
C TYR A 433 -41.19 17.04 -30.51
N THR A 434 -41.55 17.09 -31.81
CA THR A 434 -42.79 16.49 -32.34
C THR A 434 -42.55 15.37 -33.34
N ASP A 435 -41.30 15.12 -33.76
CA ASP A 435 -41.02 14.07 -34.74
C ASP A 435 -41.10 12.67 -34.10
N GLU A 436 -42.00 11.84 -34.65
CA GLU A 436 -42.20 10.46 -34.20
C GLU A 436 -41.10 9.50 -34.68
N ALA A 437 -40.27 9.91 -35.64
CA ALA A 437 -39.16 9.11 -36.16
C ALA A 437 -37.93 9.08 -35.23
N ASN A 438 -37.93 9.86 -34.14
CA ASN A 438 -36.85 9.94 -33.16
C ASN A 438 -35.49 10.27 -33.79
N SER A 439 -35.47 11.20 -34.74
CA SER A 439 -34.27 11.68 -35.41
C SER A 439 -33.50 12.69 -34.53
N ILE A 440 -32.28 12.31 -34.12
CA ILE A 440 -31.36 13.22 -33.40
C ILE A 440 -31.07 14.46 -34.25
N LEU A 441 -30.86 14.28 -35.56
CA LEU A 441 -30.58 15.39 -36.48
C LEU A 441 -31.71 16.42 -36.52
N ASP A 442 -32.97 15.96 -36.52
CA ASP A 442 -34.12 16.86 -36.52
C ASP A 442 -34.28 17.55 -35.17
N ALA A 443 -33.95 16.86 -34.07
CA ALA A 443 -33.92 17.45 -32.73
C ALA A 443 -32.87 18.55 -32.60
N GLU A 444 -31.63 18.30 -33.04
CA GLU A 444 -30.52 19.25 -33.00
C GLU A 444 -30.75 20.47 -33.89
N ALA A 445 -31.57 20.33 -34.95
CA ALA A 445 -31.96 21.43 -35.83
C ALA A 445 -33.02 22.37 -35.21
N THR A 446 -33.65 22.01 -34.11
CA THR A 446 -34.68 22.85 -33.48
C THR A 446 -34.08 24.10 -32.81
N GLU A 447 -34.86 25.18 -32.76
CA GLU A 447 -34.47 26.38 -32.00
C GLU A 447 -34.36 26.10 -30.49
N TYR A 448 -35.21 25.21 -29.97
CA TYR A 448 -35.24 24.84 -28.55
C TYR A 448 -33.99 24.08 -28.12
N TYR A 449 -33.46 23.18 -28.96
CA TYR A 449 -32.20 22.52 -28.68
C TYR A 449 -31.06 23.53 -28.53
N ASN A 450 -30.98 24.46 -29.48
CA ASN A 450 -29.95 25.48 -29.49
C ASN A 450 -30.07 26.45 -28.31
N ALA A 451 -31.31 26.81 -27.93
CA ALA A 451 -31.60 27.76 -26.87
C ALA A 451 -31.56 27.19 -25.45
N TYR A 452 -32.03 25.96 -25.26
CA TYR A 452 -32.34 25.40 -23.93
C TYR A 452 -31.66 24.07 -23.64
N GLY A 453 -31.06 23.44 -24.65
CA GLY A 453 -30.43 22.14 -24.52
C GLY A 453 -31.42 20.99 -24.39
N VAL A 454 -31.00 19.94 -23.70
CA VAL A 454 -31.74 18.67 -23.61
C VAL A 454 -32.40 18.56 -22.24
N LEU A 455 -33.58 17.92 -22.21
CA LEU A 455 -34.24 17.50 -20.99
C LEU A 455 -33.94 16.03 -20.73
N TYR A 456 -33.44 15.75 -19.54
CA TYR A 456 -33.00 14.43 -19.08
C TYR A 456 -33.94 13.92 -18.02
N ASN A 457 -34.25 12.63 -18.00
CA ASN A 457 -34.82 12.01 -16.81
C ASN A 457 -33.76 11.72 -15.75
N TRP A 458 -34.17 11.31 -14.55
CA TRP A 458 -33.20 11.00 -13.50
C TRP A 458 -32.29 9.80 -13.85
N ALA A 459 -32.76 8.81 -14.61
CA ALA A 459 -31.93 7.66 -14.97
C ALA A 459 -30.73 8.05 -15.87
N SER A 460 -30.83 9.16 -16.61
CA SER A 460 -29.75 9.70 -17.43
C SER A 460 -28.91 10.76 -16.71
N ALA A 461 -29.45 11.45 -15.70
CA ALA A 461 -28.82 12.62 -15.12
C ALA A 461 -27.48 12.38 -14.38
N PRO A 462 -27.33 11.36 -13.51
CA PRO A 462 -26.08 11.11 -12.77
C PRO A 462 -24.85 10.88 -13.65
N ASN A 463 -25.05 10.41 -14.89
CA ASN A 463 -23.98 10.10 -15.85
C ASN A 463 -23.99 11.06 -17.06
N ALA A 464 -24.71 12.18 -16.96
CA ALA A 464 -24.87 13.09 -18.09
C ALA A 464 -23.61 13.92 -18.35
N CYS A 465 -22.88 14.32 -17.31
CA CYS A 465 -21.67 15.14 -17.43
C CYS A 465 -20.49 14.34 -18.02
N THR A 466 -19.60 15.03 -18.73
CA THR A 466 -18.39 14.43 -19.34
C THR A 466 -17.27 14.34 -18.31
N ASP A 467 -16.25 13.51 -18.54
CA ASP A 467 -15.09 13.38 -17.66
C ASP A 467 -14.49 14.74 -17.24
N GLY A 468 -14.19 14.89 -15.95
CA GLY A 468 -13.73 16.14 -15.36
C GLY A 468 -14.86 17.12 -15.02
N TRP A 469 -16.12 16.69 -15.15
CA TRP A 469 -17.32 17.43 -14.76
C TRP A 469 -18.38 16.46 -14.21
N HIS A 470 -19.12 16.89 -13.20
CA HIS A 470 -20.16 16.06 -12.59
C HIS A 470 -21.49 16.80 -12.40
N LEU A 471 -22.53 16.02 -12.11
CA LEU A 471 -23.84 16.55 -11.75
C LEU A 471 -23.73 17.15 -10.33
N PRO A 472 -23.99 18.46 -10.16
CA PRO A 472 -23.71 19.16 -8.91
C PRO A 472 -24.54 18.59 -7.75
N THR A 473 -23.90 18.51 -6.59
CA THR A 473 -24.50 18.13 -5.32
C THR A 473 -25.25 19.29 -4.67
N ILE A 474 -26.10 18.99 -3.68
CA ILE A 474 -26.75 20.03 -2.88
C ILE A 474 -25.73 20.92 -2.15
N ASN A 475 -24.63 20.36 -1.64
CA ASN A 475 -23.60 21.11 -0.93
C ASN A 475 -22.90 22.12 -1.86
N GLU A 476 -22.64 21.74 -3.11
CA GLU A 476 -22.03 22.67 -4.08
C GLU A 476 -22.97 23.80 -4.45
N TRP A 477 -24.27 23.54 -4.55
CA TRP A 477 -25.28 24.59 -4.71
C TRP A 477 -25.39 25.49 -3.48
N ASP A 478 -25.29 24.94 -2.26
CA ASP A 478 -25.31 25.71 -1.02
C ASP A 478 -24.09 26.65 -0.93
N VAL A 479 -22.91 26.20 -1.38
CA VAL A 479 -21.71 27.05 -1.52
C VAL A 479 -21.95 28.21 -2.49
N LEU A 480 -22.49 27.91 -3.68
CA LEU A 480 -22.84 28.94 -4.65
C LEU A 480 -23.84 29.94 -4.06
N ILE A 481 -24.94 29.47 -3.47
CA ILE A 481 -25.99 30.33 -2.91
C ILE A 481 -25.43 31.22 -1.79
N SER A 482 -24.62 30.65 -0.90
CA SER A 482 -23.97 31.39 0.19
C SER A 482 -23.03 32.49 -0.34
N TYR A 483 -22.33 32.24 -1.43
CA TYR A 483 -21.51 33.26 -2.10
C TYR A 483 -22.36 34.38 -2.70
N LEU A 484 -23.48 34.03 -3.34
CA LEU A 484 -24.42 35.01 -3.89
C LEU A 484 -25.03 35.88 -2.80
N GLU A 485 -25.46 35.31 -1.67
CA GLU A 485 -26.05 36.04 -0.55
C GLU A 485 -25.06 37.07 0.03
N GLN A 486 -23.81 36.66 0.28
CA GLN A 486 -22.75 37.56 0.75
C GLN A 486 -22.46 38.69 -0.25
N THR A 487 -22.41 38.37 -1.54
CA THR A 487 -22.10 39.35 -2.59
C THR A 487 -23.27 40.30 -2.83
N TYR A 488 -24.50 39.79 -2.73
CA TYR A 488 -25.73 40.55 -2.89
C TYR A 488 -25.90 41.61 -1.79
N ASP A 489 -25.59 41.25 -0.53
CA ASP A 489 -25.61 42.19 0.59
C ASP A 489 -24.61 43.36 0.40
N LEU A 490 -23.50 43.12 -0.29
CA LEU A 490 -22.50 44.16 -0.61
C LEU A 490 -22.92 45.08 -1.76
N ILE A 491 -23.73 44.59 -2.70
CA ILE A 491 -24.12 45.34 -3.90
C ILE A 491 -25.43 46.13 -3.67
N ASN A 492 -26.28 45.70 -2.74
CA ASN A 492 -27.65 46.22 -2.62
C ASN A 492 -27.89 47.28 -1.53
N GLU A 493 -26.94 48.20 -1.31
CA GLU A 493 -27.17 49.39 -0.47
C GLU A 493 -28.12 50.43 -1.11
N SER A 494 -28.64 50.23 -2.33
CA SER A 494 -29.35 51.30 -3.04
C SER A 494 -30.56 50.96 -3.93
N ASN A 495 -31.07 49.72 -4.05
CA ASN A 495 -32.26 49.48 -4.89
C ASN A 495 -33.26 48.45 -4.30
N SER A 496 -34.38 48.95 -3.76
CA SER A 496 -35.39 48.18 -3.02
C SER A 496 -36.38 47.37 -3.88
N ALA A 497 -36.17 47.26 -5.20
CA ALA A 497 -37.13 46.66 -6.13
C ALA A 497 -36.84 45.20 -6.52
N CYS A 498 -35.58 44.76 -6.47
CA CYS A 498 -35.20 43.36 -6.71
C CYS A 498 -34.88 42.75 -5.35
N GLN A 499 -35.65 41.76 -4.89
CA GLN A 499 -35.34 41.00 -3.67
C GLN A 499 -34.83 39.62 -4.10
N GLY A 500 -34.00 38.96 -3.28
CA GLY A 500 -33.54 37.58 -3.49
C GLY A 500 -32.41 37.37 -4.52
N VAL A 501 -31.63 36.31 -4.29
CA VAL A 501 -30.37 36.05 -5.02
C VAL A 501 -30.56 35.42 -6.40
N ALA A 502 -31.76 34.91 -6.74
CA ALA A 502 -31.97 34.22 -8.02
C ALA A 502 -31.71 35.12 -9.23
N HIS A 503 -32.06 36.41 -9.11
CA HIS A 503 -31.88 37.42 -10.16
C HIS A 503 -30.43 37.64 -10.60
N THR A 504 -29.47 37.32 -9.72
CA THR A 504 -28.04 37.45 -10.01
C THR A 504 -27.53 36.39 -11.00
N LEU A 505 -28.29 35.31 -11.22
CA LEU A 505 -27.97 34.22 -12.16
C LEU A 505 -28.91 34.17 -13.37
N VAL A 506 -30.10 34.76 -13.26
CA VAL A 506 -31.12 34.69 -14.29
C VAL A 506 -30.75 35.60 -15.46
N SER A 507 -30.57 35.03 -16.65
CA SER A 507 -30.24 35.79 -17.85
C SER A 507 -31.47 36.41 -18.51
N CYS A 508 -31.24 37.62 -19.01
CA CYS A 508 -32.19 38.34 -19.86
C CYS A 508 -31.78 38.36 -21.35
N ARG A 509 -30.67 37.70 -21.70
CA ARG A 509 -30.08 37.74 -23.04
C ARG A 509 -30.75 36.73 -23.98
N SER A 510 -31.23 37.19 -25.14
CA SER A 510 -31.42 36.31 -26.30
C SER A 510 -30.05 35.94 -26.87
N LEU A 511 -29.94 34.78 -27.52
CA LEU A 511 -28.68 34.09 -27.86
C LEU A 511 -27.70 34.87 -28.78
N ASN A 512 -27.97 36.13 -29.15
CA ASN A 512 -27.15 36.97 -30.05
C ASN A 512 -27.21 38.50 -29.79
N SER A 513 -27.57 38.99 -28.60
CA SER A 513 -27.58 40.46 -28.36
C SER A 513 -26.16 41.03 -28.21
N LEU A 514 -25.75 41.88 -29.15
CA LEU A 514 -24.46 42.59 -29.19
C LEU A 514 -24.47 43.94 -28.44
N ILE A 515 -25.54 44.27 -27.70
CA ILE A 515 -25.73 45.59 -27.06
C ILE A 515 -26.10 45.42 -25.59
N ASP A 516 -25.22 45.92 -24.71
CA ASP A 516 -25.49 46.23 -23.32
C ASP A 516 -26.75 47.11 -23.21
N CYS A 517 -27.66 46.73 -22.30
CA CYS A 517 -28.71 47.55 -21.66
C CYS A 517 -30.19 47.32 -22.00
N TYR A 518 -30.62 46.41 -22.90
CA TYR A 518 -32.07 46.11 -23.00
C TYR A 518 -32.35 44.67 -23.45
N CYS A 519 -33.05 43.91 -22.62
CA CYS A 519 -33.48 42.54 -22.89
C CYS A 519 -34.50 42.55 -24.06
N GLN A 520 -34.25 41.81 -25.14
CA GLN A 520 -35.22 41.72 -26.23
C GLN A 520 -36.30 40.69 -25.87
N VAL A 521 -37.48 41.18 -25.51
CA VAL A 521 -38.57 40.41 -24.85
C VAL A 521 -39.49 39.61 -25.78
N VAL A 522 -39.09 39.30 -27.02
CA VAL A 522 -40.02 38.68 -28.01
C VAL A 522 -39.50 37.45 -28.77
N GLU A 523 -38.21 37.10 -28.69
CA GLU A 523 -37.68 35.87 -29.29
C GLU A 523 -37.00 34.99 -28.23
N HIS A 524 -37.27 33.68 -28.26
CA HIS A 524 -36.65 32.74 -27.32
C HIS A 524 -35.13 32.71 -27.49
N PRO A 525 -34.37 32.54 -26.39
CA PRO A 525 -34.83 32.29 -25.03
C PRO A 525 -35.23 33.56 -24.25
N TYR A 526 -36.43 33.59 -23.65
CA TYR A 526 -36.89 34.68 -22.78
C TYR A 526 -37.82 34.18 -21.66
N TRP A 527 -37.98 34.96 -20.59
CA TRP A 527 -38.92 34.67 -19.50
C TRP A 527 -40.25 35.45 -19.66
N ASN A 528 -41.39 34.74 -19.60
CA ASN A 528 -42.77 35.20 -19.80
C ASN A 528 -43.33 36.10 -18.69
N TYR A 529 -42.85 36.00 -17.45
CA TYR A 529 -43.33 36.77 -16.30
C TYR A 529 -42.18 37.12 -15.32
N GLY A 530 -42.37 38.18 -14.52
CA GLY A 530 -41.74 38.31 -13.20
C GLY A 530 -40.29 38.79 -13.19
N VAL A 531 -40.14 40.11 -13.29
CA VAL A 531 -39.30 41.13 -12.62
C VAL A 531 -39.17 42.26 -13.62
N SER A 532 -39.09 43.52 -13.17
CA SER A 532 -38.72 44.60 -14.09
C SER A 532 -37.47 44.17 -14.85
N ASP A 533 -37.38 44.46 -16.15
CA ASP A 533 -36.21 44.14 -16.98
C ASP A 533 -34.88 44.55 -16.29
N ASP A 534 -34.95 45.54 -15.40
CA ASP A 534 -33.90 46.06 -14.52
C ASP A 534 -33.30 45.07 -13.50
N CYS A 535 -33.94 43.94 -13.19
CA CYS A 535 -33.45 42.99 -12.17
C CYS A 535 -32.69 41.77 -12.74
N ARG A 536 -32.74 41.50 -14.05
CA ARG A 536 -32.15 40.28 -14.63
C ARG A 536 -30.74 40.54 -15.13
N SER A 537 -29.82 40.56 -14.18
CA SER A 537 -28.48 41.07 -14.43
C SER A 537 -27.48 40.00 -14.86
N ASP A 538 -27.70 38.74 -14.48
CA ASP A 538 -26.76 37.62 -14.70
C ASP A 538 -25.30 38.04 -14.41
N TRP A 539 -25.08 38.67 -13.24
CA TRP A 539 -23.80 39.27 -12.86
C TRP A 539 -22.64 38.28 -12.92
N PHE A 540 -22.94 36.99 -12.72
CA PHE A 540 -21.96 35.93 -12.63
C PHE A 540 -21.85 35.09 -13.91
N GLY A 541 -22.59 35.43 -14.97
CA GLY A 541 -22.50 34.72 -16.26
C GLY A 541 -22.99 33.27 -16.20
N PHE A 542 -23.79 32.91 -15.18
CA PHE A 542 -24.38 31.59 -15.09
C PHE A 542 -25.45 31.43 -16.17
N SER A 543 -26.20 32.47 -16.52
CA SER A 543 -27.15 32.46 -17.62
C SER A 543 -28.33 31.47 -17.49
N VAL A 544 -29.06 31.48 -16.38
CA VAL A 544 -30.27 30.64 -16.23
C VAL A 544 -31.33 31.04 -17.27
N LEU A 545 -31.78 30.06 -18.06
CA LEU A 545 -32.84 30.22 -19.06
C LEU A 545 -34.06 29.33 -18.73
N PRO A 546 -35.30 29.79 -19.00
CA PRO A 546 -36.54 29.11 -18.58
C PRO A 546 -36.93 28.01 -19.56
N SER A 547 -36.18 26.90 -19.54
CA SER A 547 -36.35 25.75 -20.44
C SER A 547 -37.67 24.99 -20.26
N GLY A 548 -38.44 25.27 -19.21
CA GLY A 548 -39.57 24.46 -18.80
C GLY A 548 -39.15 23.03 -18.43
N THR A 549 -40.14 22.15 -18.37
CA THR A 549 -39.96 20.72 -18.05
C THR A 549 -40.84 19.84 -18.93
N ARG A 550 -40.52 18.55 -18.99
CA ARG A 550 -41.36 17.52 -19.60
C ARG A 550 -41.91 16.59 -18.53
N SER A 551 -43.21 16.39 -18.51
CA SER A 551 -43.84 15.34 -17.69
C SER A 551 -43.58 13.96 -18.30
N TYR A 552 -43.54 12.92 -17.47
CA TYR A 552 -43.27 11.55 -17.92
C TYR A 552 -44.17 11.06 -19.07
N ASN A 553 -45.36 11.62 -19.23
CA ASN A 553 -46.35 11.29 -20.25
C ASN A 553 -46.20 12.05 -21.58
N GLY A 554 -45.11 12.81 -21.76
CA GLY A 554 -44.89 13.59 -22.98
C GLY A 554 -45.36 15.04 -22.95
N THR A 555 -46.10 15.46 -21.92
CA THR A 555 -46.59 16.84 -21.83
C THR A 555 -45.49 17.79 -21.39
N TYR A 556 -45.22 18.80 -22.22
CA TYR A 556 -44.33 19.91 -21.90
C TYR A 556 -45.05 21.01 -21.13
N SER A 557 -44.35 21.67 -20.20
CA SER A 557 -44.93 22.76 -19.41
C SER A 557 -43.89 23.82 -19.03
N ASN A 558 -44.37 24.99 -18.62
CA ASN A 558 -43.58 26.07 -18.03
C ASN A 558 -42.44 26.66 -18.87
N MET A 559 -42.43 26.45 -20.20
CA MET A 559 -41.51 27.17 -21.08
C MET A 559 -41.68 28.67 -20.90
N GLY A 560 -40.56 29.37 -20.79
CA GLY A 560 -40.55 30.80 -20.50
C GLY A 560 -40.93 31.15 -19.06
N SER A 561 -41.41 30.22 -18.23
CA SER A 561 -41.90 30.55 -16.88
C SER A 561 -41.02 30.00 -15.76
N SER A 562 -40.35 28.86 -15.98
CA SER A 562 -39.44 28.28 -14.99
C SER A 562 -38.43 27.32 -15.61
N THR A 563 -37.43 26.95 -14.82
CA THR A 563 -36.52 25.83 -15.09
C THR A 563 -36.13 25.14 -13.78
N GLY A 564 -35.77 23.86 -13.87
CA GLY A 564 -35.35 23.07 -12.72
C GLY A 564 -34.19 22.15 -13.10
N PHE A 565 -33.01 22.40 -12.54
CA PHE A 565 -31.81 21.60 -12.81
C PHE A 565 -31.76 20.38 -11.90
N TRP A 566 -31.47 19.20 -12.45
CA TRP A 566 -31.18 18.03 -11.64
C TRP A 566 -29.94 18.25 -10.77
N ILE A 567 -29.99 17.75 -9.53
CA ILE A 567 -28.86 17.76 -8.60
C ILE A 567 -28.75 16.44 -7.84
N VAL A 568 -27.55 16.12 -7.36
CA VAL A 568 -27.33 15.02 -6.43
C VAL A 568 -27.70 15.48 -5.01
N GLY A 569 -28.79 14.95 -4.49
CA GLY A 569 -29.28 15.29 -3.15
C GLY A 569 -30.27 14.25 -2.65
N TYR A 570 -31.43 14.69 -2.18
CA TYR A 570 -32.49 13.78 -1.75
C TYR A 570 -33.02 12.94 -2.91
N THR A 571 -33.08 11.61 -2.72
CA THR A 571 -33.70 10.69 -3.68
C THR A 571 -34.57 9.65 -2.99
N THR A 572 -35.62 9.21 -3.68
CA THR A 572 -36.46 8.04 -3.35
C THR A 572 -36.65 7.19 -4.60
N ASP A 573 -37.43 6.11 -4.50
CA ASP A 573 -37.82 5.31 -5.67
C ASP A 573 -38.51 6.14 -6.78
N TYR A 574 -39.15 7.26 -6.41
CA TYR A 574 -39.98 8.04 -7.33
C TYR A 574 -39.51 9.47 -7.54
N ASN A 575 -38.81 10.08 -6.58
CA ASN A 575 -38.44 11.49 -6.64
C ASN A 575 -36.93 11.70 -6.53
N ALA A 576 -36.44 12.77 -7.14
CA ALA A 576 -35.08 13.28 -6.98
C ALA A 576 -35.09 14.80 -6.87
N SER A 577 -34.03 15.38 -6.31
CA SER A 577 -33.91 16.81 -6.10
C SER A 577 -33.66 17.61 -7.38
N ILE A 578 -34.29 18.77 -7.47
CA ILE A 578 -33.98 19.81 -8.46
C ILE A 578 -33.76 21.15 -7.77
N ILE A 579 -32.88 21.97 -8.36
CA ILE A 579 -32.79 23.40 -8.06
C ILE A 579 -33.65 24.17 -9.04
N PHE A 580 -34.64 24.89 -8.53
CA PHE A 580 -35.70 25.49 -9.31
C PHE A 580 -35.64 27.01 -9.31
N PHE A 581 -35.76 27.55 -10.52
CA PHE A 581 -35.88 28.98 -10.82
C PHE A 581 -37.27 29.23 -11.44
N GLY A 582 -38.00 30.22 -10.94
CA GLY A 582 -39.35 30.54 -11.39
C GLY A 582 -39.70 32.01 -11.16
N SER A 583 -40.97 32.30 -10.89
CA SER A 583 -41.42 33.66 -10.55
C SER A 583 -41.02 34.12 -9.14
N SER A 584 -40.28 33.29 -8.40
CA SER A 584 -39.74 33.63 -7.08
C SER A 584 -38.38 34.29 -7.25
N ASP A 585 -38.16 35.28 -6.40
CA ASP A 585 -36.91 35.99 -6.19
C ASP A 585 -35.78 35.11 -5.60
N ASN A 586 -36.12 33.92 -5.09
CA ASN A 586 -35.20 32.99 -4.45
C ASN A 586 -34.95 31.73 -5.29
N ILE A 587 -33.78 31.12 -5.05
CA ILE A 587 -33.43 29.80 -5.56
C ILE A 587 -34.06 28.76 -4.62
N ASN A 588 -34.87 27.84 -5.17
CA ASN A 588 -35.64 26.91 -4.35
C ASN A 588 -35.25 25.45 -4.63
N LEU A 589 -35.12 24.66 -3.57
CA LEU A 589 -34.99 23.21 -3.66
C LEU A 589 -36.39 22.56 -3.75
N TYR A 590 -36.60 21.75 -4.78
CA TYR A 590 -37.80 20.92 -4.90
C TYR A 590 -37.44 19.45 -5.17
N HIS A 591 -38.43 18.57 -5.03
CA HIS A 591 -38.32 17.18 -5.43
C HIS A 591 -39.27 16.91 -6.59
N GLN A 592 -38.72 16.42 -7.69
CA GLN A 592 -39.45 16.12 -8.92
C GLN A 592 -39.48 14.61 -9.16
N ASN A 593 -40.55 14.14 -9.81
CA ASN A 593 -40.65 12.75 -10.25
C ASN A 593 -39.47 12.39 -11.16
N LYS A 594 -38.76 11.29 -10.86
CA LYS A 594 -37.59 10.79 -11.59
C LYS A 594 -37.85 10.52 -13.07
N ARG A 595 -39.11 10.31 -13.44
CA ARG A 595 -39.56 10.09 -14.83
C ARG A 595 -39.76 11.39 -15.62
N ASN A 596 -39.75 12.56 -14.98
CA ASN A 596 -39.89 13.83 -15.67
C ASN A 596 -38.54 14.26 -16.27
N GLY A 597 -38.60 15.11 -17.30
CA GLY A 597 -37.45 15.71 -17.95
C GLY A 597 -37.11 17.08 -17.41
N SER A 598 -35.84 17.26 -17.04
CA SER A 598 -35.25 18.50 -16.54
C SER A 598 -33.86 18.70 -17.15
N PRO A 599 -33.43 19.95 -17.39
CA PRO A 599 -32.08 20.24 -17.89
C PRO A 599 -31.00 19.91 -16.85
N ILE A 600 -29.75 19.87 -17.32
CA ILE A 600 -28.56 19.63 -16.52
C ILE A 600 -27.56 20.76 -16.73
N ARG A 601 -26.90 21.15 -15.64
CA ARG A 601 -25.67 21.93 -15.64
C ARG A 601 -24.65 21.18 -14.83
N CYS A 602 -23.47 20.99 -15.40
CA CYS A 602 -22.38 20.35 -14.72
C CYS A 602 -21.52 21.38 -14.00
N ILE A 603 -20.86 20.92 -12.94
CA ILE A 603 -19.80 21.64 -12.24
C ILE A 603 -18.49 20.89 -12.49
N LYS A 604 -17.38 21.63 -12.59
CA LYS A 604 -16.07 21.04 -12.89
C LYS A 604 -15.60 20.22 -11.71
N ASP A 605 -15.11 19.01 -11.99
CA ASP A 605 -14.55 18.15 -10.96
C ASP A 605 -13.29 18.78 -10.40
N TYR A 606 -13.15 18.68 -9.09
CA TYR A 606 -11.85 18.59 -8.44
C TYR A 606 -11.64 17.09 -8.28
N SER A 607 -10.87 16.44 -9.16
CA SER A 607 -10.73 14.97 -9.12
C SER A 607 -10.35 14.52 -7.72
N PRO A 608 -11.20 13.84 -6.93
CA PRO A 608 -10.81 13.47 -5.58
C PRO A 608 -9.52 12.62 -5.63
N LEU A 609 -8.59 12.92 -4.73
CA LEU A 609 -7.53 11.96 -4.39
C LEU A 609 -8.24 10.66 -4.02
N ALA A 610 -7.80 9.54 -4.60
CA ALA A 610 -8.45 8.24 -4.46
C ALA A 610 -8.93 8.03 -3.00
N ASP A 611 -10.24 7.84 -2.84
CA ASP A 611 -10.88 7.75 -1.54
C ASP A 611 -10.21 6.70 -0.65
N VAL A 612 -10.12 7.02 0.65
CA VAL A 612 -9.90 6.04 1.70
C VAL A 612 -10.91 4.91 1.51
N PRO A 613 -10.49 3.62 1.39
CA PRO A 613 -11.44 2.54 1.58
C PRO A 613 -11.95 2.67 3.01
N GLN A 614 -13.16 3.19 3.16
CA GLN A 614 -13.89 3.12 4.41
C GLN A 614 -14.12 1.63 4.67
N VAL A 615 -13.31 1.04 5.55
CA VAL A 615 -13.56 -0.31 6.06
C VAL A 615 -14.81 -0.23 6.93
N SER A 616 -15.96 -0.39 6.29
CA SER A 616 -17.19 -0.75 6.94
C SER A 616 -17.00 -2.13 7.56
N THR A 617 -17.09 -2.23 8.88
CA THR A 617 -16.91 -3.43 9.68
C THR A 617 -18.00 -4.50 9.49
N ASN A 618 -18.72 -4.52 8.36
CA ASN A 618 -19.88 -5.39 8.18
C ASN A 618 -20.00 -6.19 6.87
N ASP A 619 -19.05 -6.15 5.93
CA ASP A 619 -19.16 -6.96 4.71
C ASP A 619 -17.88 -7.77 4.41
N ILE A 620 -17.68 -8.87 5.14
CA ILE A 620 -16.90 -10.02 4.65
C ILE A 620 -17.67 -11.31 4.97
N ILE A 621 -18.64 -11.64 4.11
CA ILE A 621 -19.06 -13.03 3.89
C ILE A 621 -19.22 -13.25 2.39
N SER A 622 -18.47 -14.22 1.86
CA SER A 622 -18.55 -14.81 0.49
C SER A 622 -18.06 -13.88 -0.65
N THR A 623 -17.24 -14.28 -1.62
CA THR A 623 -17.00 -15.59 -2.24
C THR A 623 -15.71 -15.54 -3.09
N GLU A 624 -14.95 -16.63 -3.08
CA GLU A 624 -14.09 -17.19 -4.16
C GLU A 624 -13.21 -16.25 -5.02
N ALA A 625 -11.94 -16.12 -4.66
CA ALA A 625 -10.88 -15.63 -5.55
C ALA A 625 -10.28 -16.79 -6.37
N THR A 626 -10.36 -16.67 -7.70
CA THR A 626 -9.72 -17.58 -8.65
C THR A 626 -8.30 -17.09 -8.91
N MET A 627 -7.29 -17.91 -8.58
CA MET A 627 -5.87 -17.63 -8.82
C MET A 627 -5.56 -17.55 -10.32
N ILE A 628 -5.10 -16.38 -10.79
CA ILE A 628 -4.36 -16.24 -12.05
C ILE A 628 -2.87 -16.30 -11.69
N LYS A 629 -2.21 -17.32 -12.24
CA LYS A 629 -0.77 -17.57 -12.14
C LYS A 629 -0.01 -16.58 -13.03
N VAL A 630 1.04 -15.94 -12.50
CA VAL A 630 2.17 -15.42 -13.29
C VAL A 630 3.35 -16.35 -13.06
#